data_AF-A0A3B9SKW8-F1
#
_entry.id   AF-A0A3B9SKW8-F1
#
_cell.length_a   1.000
_cell.length_b   1.000
_cell.length_c   1.000
_cell.angle_alpha   90.00
_cell.angle_beta   90.00
_cell.angle_gamma   90.00
#
_symmetry.space_group_name_H-M   'P 1'
#
loop_
_entity.id
_entity.type
_entity.pdbx_description
1 polymer ?
#
loop_
_entity_poly.entity_id
_entity_poly.type
_entity_poly.pdbx_seq_one_letter_code
_entity_poly.pdbx_strand_id
1 'polypeptide(L)'
;ALCGVALLLWTKRGRRMLSHVPPVLWGRMTWVGYLVPGPHLPPLRPSVFQHGPGTFTVDIAHDADLRYAENWRPELDLIALFGGSF
;
A
#
# COMPACT_ATOMS: atom_id res chain seq x y z
N ALA A 1 3.94 22.79 8.16
CA ALA A 1 2.90 22.09 7.38
C ALA A 1 3.02 22.32 5.86
N LEU A 2 3.15 23.58 5.39
CA LEU A 2 3.22 23.92 3.95
C LEU A 2 4.36 23.23 3.17
N CYS A 3 5.57 23.16 3.74
CA CYS A 3 6.70 22.49 3.07
C CYS A 3 6.47 20.99 2.86
N GLY A 4 5.80 20.31 3.79
CA GLY A 4 5.49 18.88 3.68
C GLY A 4 4.46 18.59 2.59
N VAL A 5 3.42 19.42 2.49
CA VAL A 5 2.42 19.32 1.42
C VAL A 5 3.05 19.63 0.06
N ALA A 6 3.91 20.65 -0.01
CA ALA A 6 4.65 20.98 -1.24
C ALA A 6 5.54 19.83 -1.72
N LEU A 7 6.25 19.16 -0.80
CA LEU A 7 7.06 17.96 -1.11
C LEU A 7 6.19 16.79 -1.60
N LEU A 8 5.03 16.56 -0.99
CA LEU A 8 4.09 15.53 -1.46
C LEU A 8 3.52 15.86 -2.84
N LEU A 9 3.21 17.12 -3.12
CA LEU A 9 2.72 17.55 -4.43
C LEU A 9 3.78 17.42 -5.53
N TRP A 10 5.07 17.49 -5.20
CA TRP A 10 6.17 17.37 -6.15
C TRP A 10 6.22 16.00 -6.83
N THR A 11 5.97 14.93 -6.06
CA THR A 11 6.11 13.55 -6.56
C THR A 11 4.76 12.96 -7.00
N LYS A 12 4.77 12.09 -8.03
CA LYS A 12 3.55 11.35 -8.44
C LYS A 12 2.97 10.55 -7.27
N ARG A 13 3.84 9.93 -6.49
CA ARG A 13 3.50 9.15 -5.29
C ARG A 13 2.85 10.00 -4.22
N GLY A 14 3.43 11.14 -3.87
CA GLY A 14 2.87 12.04 -2.86
C GLY A 14 1.53 12.65 -3.30
N ARG A 15 1.35 12.97 -4.58
CA ARG A 15 0.03 13.38 -5.13
C ARG A 15 -1.01 12.26 -4.97
N ARG A 16 -0.63 11.01 -5.25
CA ARG A 16 -1.49 9.84 -5.04
C ARG A 16 -1.80 9.62 -3.55
N MET A 17 -0.85 9.87 -2.65
CA MET A 17 -1.12 9.83 -1.20
C MET A 17 -2.16 10.88 -0.84
N LEU A 18 -1.93 12.13 -1.22
CA LEU A 18 -2.84 13.25 -0.91
C LEU A 18 -4.26 13.01 -1.41
N SER A 19 -4.42 12.48 -2.63
CA SER A 19 -5.75 12.19 -3.19
C SER A 19 -6.51 11.09 -2.43
N HIS A 20 -5.80 10.22 -1.69
CA HIS A 20 -6.38 9.12 -0.94
C HIS A 20 -6.40 9.34 0.58
N VAL A 21 -5.96 10.51 1.07
CA VAL A 21 -6.04 10.84 2.51
C VAL A 21 -7.49 10.73 3.03
N PRO A 22 -8.51 11.37 2.40
CA PRO A 22 -9.88 11.25 2.90
C PRO A 22 -10.43 9.82 3.00
N PRO A 23 -10.39 8.97 1.94
CA PRO A 23 -10.91 7.61 2.05
C PRO A 23 -10.13 6.74 3.03
N VAL A 24 -8.82 6.96 3.21
CA VAL A 24 -8.05 6.22 4.22
C VAL A 24 -8.45 6.65 5.65
N LEU A 25 -8.58 7.95 5.90
CA LEU A 25 -9.00 8.47 7.21
C LEU A 25 -10.43 8.04 7.59
N TRP A 26 -11.33 7.92 6.60
CA TRP A 26 -12.67 7.38 6.81
C TRP A 26 -12.72 5.85 6.94
N GLY A 27 -11.57 5.17 6.89
CA GLY A 27 -11.53 3.72 6.94
C GLY A 27 -12.22 3.07 5.76
N ARG A 28 -12.24 3.68 4.58
CA ARG A 28 -12.71 3.02 3.35
C ARG A 28 -11.58 2.32 2.61
N MET A 29 -10.34 2.73 2.87
CA MET A 29 -9.13 2.18 2.28
C MET A 29 -8.02 2.03 3.33
N THR A 30 -7.01 1.24 3.01
CA THR A 30 -5.73 1.21 3.73
C THR A 30 -4.63 1.84 2.88
N TRP A 31 -3.52 2.22 3.51
CA TRP A 31 -2.36 2.71 2.77
C TRP A 31 -1.67 1.61 1.97
N VAL A 32 -1.46 0.47 2.61
CA VAL A 32 -0.77 -0.70 2.07
C VAL A 32 -1.69 -1.90 2.18
N GLY A 33 -1.56 -2.82 1.25
CA GLY A 33 -2.33 -4.05 1.25
C GLY A 33 -1.86 -5.03 0.19
N TYR A 34 -2.69 -6.03 -0.08
CA TYR A 34 -2.36 -7.16 -0.93
C TYR A 34 -2.03 -6.77 -2.37
N LEU A 35 -1.17 -7.59 -2.96
CA LEU A 35 -0.77 -7.56 -4.35
C LEU A 35 -1.92 -8.07 -5.24
N VAL A 36 -2.50 -9.21 -4.86
CA VAL A 36 -3.61 -9.89 -5.52
C VAL A 36 -4.67 -10.26 -4.47
N PRO A 37 -5.55 -9.30 -4.09
CA PRO A 37 -6.59 -9.58 -3.10
C PRO A 37 -7.50 -10.71 -3.58
N GLY A 38 -7.84 -11.63 -2.67
CA GLY A 38 -8.65 -12.80 -3.00
C GLY A 38 -9.28 -13.46 -1.78
N PRO A 39 -10.21 -14.41 -2.01
CA PRO A 39 -10.97 -15.08 -0.94
C PRO A 39 -10.12 -16.00 -0.05
N HIS A 40 -8.88 -16.28 -0.44
CA HIS A 40 -7.92 -17.10 0.31
C HIS A 40 -7.18 -16.32 1.40
N LEU A 41 -7.36 -14.99 1.46
CA LEU A 41 -6.69 -14.11 2.43
C LEU A 41 -7.70 -13.59 3.47
N PRO A 42 -7.24 -13.26 4.68
CA PRO A 42 -8.01 -12.44 5.60
C PRO A 42 -8.53 -11.17 4.90
N PRO A 43 -9.76 -10.72 5.19
CA PRO A 43 -10.34 -9.58 4.50
C PRO A 43 -9.56 -8.30 4.81
N LEU A 44 -9.06 -7.66 3.77
CA LEU A 44 -8.43 -6.33 3.84
C LEU A 44 -9.17 -5.36 2.94
N ARG A 45 -9.32 -4.11 3.39
CA ARG A 45 -9.91 -3.06 2.57
C ARG A 45 -9.01 -2.77 1.36
N PRO A 46 -9.54 -2.21 0.27
CA PRO A 46 -8.73 -1.80 -0.86
C PRO A 46 -7.60 -0.87 -0.41
N SER A 47 -6.39 -1.12 -0.92
CA SER A 47 -5.21 -0.35 -0.54
C SER A 47 -4.81 0.67 -1.62
N VAL A 48 -4.18 1.75 -1.19
CA VAL A 48 -3.62 2.75 -2.12
C VAL A 48 -2.37 2.19 -2.79
N PHE A 49 -1.58 1.41 -2.05
CA PHE A 49 -0.32 0.81 -2.46
C PHE A 49 -0.28 -0.68 -2.11
N GLN A 50 0.59 -1.42 -2.78
CA GLN A 50 0.84 -2.84 -2.51
C GLN A 50 2.06 -2.99 -1.59
N HIS A 51 2.08 -4.05 -0.77
CA HIS A 51 3.19 -4.29 0.17
C HIS A 51 4.49 -4.75 -0.51
N GLY A 52 4.38 -5.30 -1.71
CA GLY A 52 5.50 -5.82 -2.51
C GLY A 52 5.82 -4.99 -3.75
N PRO A 53 6.99 -5.22 -4.35
CA PRO A 53 7.43 -4.48 -5.53
C PRO A 53 6.74 -4.94 -6.82
N GLY A 54 6.33 -3.96 -7.64
CA GLY A 54 6.05 -4.03 -9.09
C GLY A 54 5.51 -5.34 -9.66
N THR A 55 6.01 -5.73 -10.85
CA THR A 55 5.53 -6.92 -11.59
C THR A 55 6.02 -8.22 -10.98
N PHE A 56 5.09 -9.13 -10.70
CA PHE A 56 5.33 -10.49 -10.20
C PHE A 56 4.42 -11.47 -10.95
N THR A 57 4.73 -12.77 -10.90
CA THR A 57 3.78 -13.81 -11.31
C THR A 57 2.67 -13.93 -10.25
N VAL A 58 1.50 -14.41 -10.65
CA VAL A 58 0.35 -14.57 -9.73
C VAL A 58 0.72 -15.44 -8.52
N ASP A 59 1.47 -16.52 -8.73
CA ASP A 59 1.89 -17.43 -7.66
C ASP A 59 2.83 -16.75 -6.65
N ILE A 60 3.77 -15.93 -7.13
CA ILE A 60 4.67 -15.17 -6.25
C ILE A 60 3.87 -14.12 -5.45
N ALA A 61 2.88 -13.49 -6.07
CA ALA A 61 2.01 -12.52 -5.40
C ALA A 61 1.22 -13.18 -4.26
N HIS A 62 0.65 -14.34 -4.55
CA HIS A 62 -0.17 -15.10 -3.62
C HIS A 62 0.62 -15.50 -2.37
N ASP A 63 1.82 -16.07 -2.56
CA ASP A 63 2.70 -16.44 -1.45
C ASP A 63 3.23 -15.23 -0.67
N ALA A 64 3.41 -14.09 -1.34
CA ALA A 64 3.79 -12.85 -0.68
C ALA A 64 2.63 -12.27 0.14
N ASP A 65 1.39 -12.33 -0.38
CA ASP A 65 0.18 -11.89 0.30
C ASP A 65 -0.14 -12.74 1.53
N LEU A 66 0.02 -14.06 1.45
CA LEU A 66 -0.12 -14.96 2.60
C LEU A 66 0.87 -14.58 3.70
N ARG A 67 2.16 -14.44 3.36
CA ARG A 67 3.18 -14.04 4.34
C ARG A 67 2.92 -12.67 4.94
N TYR A 68 2.43 -11.72 4.13
CA TYR A 68 2.05 -10.39 4.60
C TYR A 68 0.85 -10.45 5.56
N ALA A 69 -0.15 -11.30 5.27
CA ALA A 69 -1.31 -11.49 6.14
C ALA A 69 -0.94 -12.14 7.47
N GLU A 70 -0.09 -13.17 7.45
CA GLU A 70 0.32 -13.94 8.64
C GLU A 70 1.28 -13.17 9.53
N ASN A 71 2.19 -12.38 8.94
CA ASN A 71 3.28 -11.71 9.64
C ASN A 71 3.25 -10.21 9.38
N TRP A 72 2.09 -9.58 9.56
CA TRP A 72 1.96 -8.15 9.37
C TRP A 72 2.90 -7.39 10.33
N ARG A 73 3.68 -6.47 9.76
CA ARG A 73 4.63 -5.63 10.48
C ARG A 73 4.57 -4.20 9.93
N PRO A 74 4.43 -3.17 10.79
CA PRO A 74 4.31 -1.79 10.34
C PRO A 74 5.54 -1.30 9.56
N GLU A 75 6.72 -1.86 9.79
CA GLU A 75 7.94 -1.50 9.09
C GLU A 75 7.88 -1.84 7.59
N LEU A 76 7.22 -2.96 7.24
CA LEU A 76 7.02 -3.33 5.83
C LEU A 76 6.08 -2.34 5.14
N ASP A 77 5.05 -1.87 5.83
CA ASP A 77 4.14 -0.85 5.29
C ASP A 77 4.85 0.50 5.08
N LEU A 78 5.76 0.88 5.98
CA LEU A 78 6.59 2.08 5.81
C LEU A 78 7.52 1.95 4.61
N ILE A 79 8.16 0.79 4.43
CA ILE A 79 8.98 0.51 3.25
C ILE A 79 8.11 0.52 1.99
N ALA A 80 6.94 -0.09 2.00
CA ALA A 80 6.04 -0.04 0.87
C ALA A 80 5.60 1.39 0.56
N LEU A 81 5.35 2.22 1.57
CA LEU A 81 4.92 3.63 1.49
C LEU A 81 6.01 4.58 0.98
N PHE A 82 7.28 4.34 1.27
CA PHE A 82 8.37 5.28 0.98
C PHE A 82 9.50 4.71 0.12
N GLY A 83 9.60 3.38 0.01
CA GLY A 83 10.70 2.63 -0.60
C GLY A 83 10.66 2.51 -2.13
N GLY A 84 9.60 2.99 -2.78
CA GLY A 84 9.59 3.26 -4.21
C GLY A 84 9.68 2.03 -5.12
N SER A 85 8.54 1.44 -5.46
CA SER A 85 8.33 0.92 -6.81
C SER A 85 6.86 1.12 -7.21
N PHE A 86 6.65 1.69 -8.40
CA PHE A 86 5.39 1.77 -9.15
C PHE A 86 5.72 1.60 -10.63
#